data_AF-A0AAV6CY71-F1
#
_entry.id   AF-A0AAV6CY71-F1
#
_cell.length_a   1.000
_cell.length_b   1.000
_cell.length_c   1.000
_cell.angle_alpha   90.00
_cell.angle_beta   90.00
_cell.angle_gamma   90.00
#
_symmetry.space_group_name_H-M   'P 1'
#
loop_
_entity.id
_entity.type
_entity.pdbx_description
1 polymer ?
#
loop_
_entity_poly.entity_id
_entity_poly.type
_entity_poly.pdbx_seq_one_letter_code
_entity_poly.pdbx_strand_id
1 'polypeptide(L)'
;MTDSPLTHQRRLVAGDVLRRGSRAPYRAIAAAAGEPHRFRYELTDASAGEQFRAGQVLACIAHLTDLHVTDVQSPARFEFINREYADTRFRELLPMHRPQEALNEHAIAAMIRALNGITASPVAGAPIDLAIMSGDAIDNAQWNELATSMALLGGGHVRADSGGESYEGVQSPGWPDDFFWKPDGAIKGEDLMRGAYGFPHVPRVLDRALRPFQSPGLRVHMLGCHGNHEEVSQGVGIVTPALAAAMVGFHKPFRLPDGLDRDAAVEIFVRRPEAFTSGPDIPVTPDAHRRPFTRGEFIELTAGVREDQSLYYVHDTPAVRFVVLDTVCTAGGADGCIDEDQVRWLERRLQEVRDRPVVITSHHTLDALGNKRRAGGSRYIDVDELLEVVHEGGNVVLWLNGHIHANAIRPRPDPRENGGGFWEVTTCSLVDWPCQARVVELFEAGEDLLAIACTMVDHDGPPDPGGALEPAELAALHRQLAGNVPIGGFDSGREGTPLDRNVILPIRRPG
;
A
#
# COMPACT_ATOMS: atom_id res chain seq x y z
N MET A 1 0.23 15.14 26.09
CA MET A 1 1.30 14.99 25.07
C MET A 1 0.92 13.76 24.28
N THR A 2 0.58 13.92 23.00
CA THR A 2 0.40 12.78 22.09
C THR A 2 1.77 12.15 21.88
N ASP A 3 1.88 10.84 22.05
CA ASP A 3 3.12 10.13 21.76
C ASP A 3 3.56 10.38 20.32
N SER A 4 4.87 10.46 20.10
CA SER A 4 5.42 10.68 18.76
C SER A 4 5.04 9.55 17.80
N PRO A 5 4.64 9.86 16.55
CA PRO A 5 4.40 8.85 15.51
C PRO A 5 5.70 8.32 14.88
N LEU A 6 6.86 8.91 15.20
CA LEU A 6 8.13 8.58 14.57
C LEU A 6 8.80 7.41 15.30
N THR A 7 9.11 6.35 14.56
CA THR A 7 9.65 5.11 15.15
C THR A 7 11.03 5.27 15.80
N HIS A 8 11.75 6.34 15.47
CA HIS A 8 13.03 6.65 16.13
C HIS A 8 12.86 7.11 17.58
N GLN A 9 11.66 7.55 17.96
CA GLN A 9 11.32 8.00 19.31
C GLN A 9 10.52 6.93 20.06
N ARG A 10 9.61 6.24 19.38
CA ARG A 10 8.75 5.21 19.95
C ARG A 10 8.33 4.21 18.88
N ARG A 11 8.39 2.91 19.18
CA ARG A 11 7.86 1.87 18.29
C ARG A 11 6.60 1.23 18.86
N LEU A 12 5.82 0.63 17.99
CA LEU A 12 4.70 -0.24 18.36
C LEU A 12 5.08 -1.70 18.10
N VAL A 13 4.79 -2.56 19.07
CA VAL A 13 5.13 -3.99 19.02
C VAL A 13 3.99 -4.83 19.57
N ALA A 14 4.07 -6.15 19.39
CA ALA A 14 3.17 -7.09 20.05
C ALA A 14 3.24 -6.95 21.57
N GLY A 15 2.09 -6.72 22.21
CA GLY A 15 1.95 -6.58 23.66
C GLY A 15 1.47 -7.85 24.36
N ASP A 16 0.84 -7.64 25.51
CA ASP A 16 0.28 -8.70 26.34
C ASP A 16 -0.81 -9.48 25.61
N VAL A 17 -0.96 -10.76 25.98
CA VAL A 17 -2.04 -11.61 25.49
C VAL A 17 -3.35 -11.16 26.14
N LEU A 18 -4.28 -10.66 25.33
CA LEU A 18 -5.62 -10.24 25.76
C LEU A 18 -6.60 -11.42 25.79
N ARG A 19 -6.49 -12.34 24.81
CA ARG A 19 -7.35 -13.52 24.69
C ARG A 19 -6.57 -14.69 24.12
N ARG A 20 -6.95 -15.91 24.49
CA ARG A 20 -6.37 -17.15 23.94
C ARG A 20 -7.40 -17.83 23.05
N GLY A 21 -7.11 -17.91 21.75
CA GLY A 21 -7.79 -18.81 20.84
C GLY A 21 -7.18 -20.21 20.87
N SER A 22 -7.83 -21.18 20.22
CA SER A 22 -7.35 -22.58 20.16
C SER A 22 -6.10 -22.78 19.31
N ARG A 23 -5.76 -21.83 18.42
CA ARG A 23 -4.57 -21.89 17.54
C ARG A 23 -3.51 -20.85 17.89
N ALA A 24 -3.92 -19.63 18.23
CA ALA A 24 -2.98 -18.56 18.60
C ALA A 24 -3.61 -17.58 19.62
N PRO A 25 -2.80 -16.87 20.41
CA PRO A 25 -3.29 -15.77 21.25
C PRO A 25 -3.59 -14.51 20.42
N TYR A 26 -4.58 -13.74 20.86
CA TYR A 26 -4.79 -12.36 20.45
C TYR A 26 -4.06 -11.43 21.41
N ARG A 27 -3.25 -10.52 20.89
CA ARG A 27 -2.34 -9.65 21.64
C ARG A 27 -2.72 -8.17 21.50
N ALA A 28 -2.48 -7.42 22.56
CA ALA A 28 -2.49 -5.97 22.55
C ALA A 28 -1.37 -5.40 21.66
N ILE A 29 -1.42 -4.09 21.42
CA ILE A 29 -0.28 -3.31 20.93
C ILE A 29 0.39 -2.67 22.14
N ALA A 30 1.71 -2.76 22.22
CA ALA A 30 2.50 -2.11 23.26
C ALA A 30 3.45 -1.06 22.64
N ALA A 31 3.65 0.04 23.36
CA ALA A 31 4.73 0.97 23.07
C ALA A 31 6.06 0.37 23.54
N ALA A 32 7.08 0.49 22.70
CA ALA A 32 8.46 0.13 22.99
C ALA A 32 9.38 1.31 22.72
N ALA A 33 10.61 1.23 23.23
CA ALA A 33 11.65 2.21 22.94
C ALA A 33 11.84 2.37 21.42
N GLY A 34 12.01 3.63 21.00
CA GLY A 34 12.34 3.99 19.62
C GLY A 34 13.62 3.31 19.14
N GLU A 35 13.80 3.26 17.82
CA GLU A 35 15.01 2.71 17.21
C GLU A 35 15.84 3.80 16.51
N PRO A 36 17.14 3.95 16.86
CA PRO A 36 17.98 4.97 16.25
C PRO A 36 18.23 4.66 14.78
N HIS A 37 18.51 5.70 13.99
CA HIS A 37 18.94 5.55 12.61
C HIS A 37 20.26 4.76 12.52
N ARG A 38 20.32 3.83 11.56
CA ARG A 38 21.53 3.05 11.26
C ARG A 38 22.10 3.46 9.91
N PHE A 39 23.41 3.65 9.84
CA PHE A 39 24.08 3.88 8.58
C PHE A 39 24.22 2.59 7.77
N ARG A 40 24.05 2.71 6.44
CA ARG A 40 24.30 1.65 5.46
C ARG A 40 25.27 2.17 4.41
N TYR A 41 26.37 1.47 4.18
CA TYR A 41 27.50 1.95 3.39
C TYR A 41 27.70 1.17 2.08
N GLU A 42 26.75 0.31 1.69
CA GLU A 42 26.93 -0.63 0.56
C GLU A 42 27.16 0.06 -0.80
N LEU A 43 26.77 1.32 -0.96
CA LEU A 43 27.04 2.15 -2.15
C LEU A 43 28.16 3.18 -1.93
N THR A 44 28.80 3.16 -0.77
CA THR A 44 29.89 4.07 -0.38
C THR A 44 30.93 3.29 0.44
N ASP A 45 31.52 3.90 1.47
CA ASP A 45 32.39 3.24 2.44
C ASP A 45 32.24 3.91 3.82
N ALA A 46 32.90 3.36 4.84
CA ALA A 46 32.79 3.84 6.22
C ALA A 46 33.25 5.29 6.42
N SER A 47 34.09 5.85 5.54
CA SER A 47 34.53 7.26 5.63
C SER A 47 33.38 8.23 5.39
N ALA A 48 32.32 7.82 4.68
CA ALA A 48 31.10 8.60 4.52
C ALA A 48 30.44 8.91 5.87
N GLY A 49 30.53 8.00 6.85
CA GLY A 49 30.04 8.24 8.21
C GLY A 49 30.87 9.26 8.99
N GLU A 50 32.19 9.31 8.76
CA GLU A 50 33.09 10.30 9.39
C GLU A 50 32.84 11.71 8.85
N GLN A 51 32.61 11.80 7.55
CA GLN A 51 32.34 13.03 6.81
C GLN A 51 30.89 13.54 6.97
N PHE A 52 29.97 12.67 7.42
CA PHE A 52 28.54 12.96 7.48
C PHE A 52 28.24 14.26 8.24
N ARG A 53 27.72 15.26 7.53
CA ARG A 53 27.17 16.48 8.12
C ARG A 53 25.89 16.81 7.38
N ALA A 54 24.76 16.81 8.08
CA ALA A 54 23.48 17.20 7.48
C ALA A 54 23.56 18.66 7.00
N GLY A 55 23.46 18.86 5.69
CA GLY A 55 23.52 20.13 5.00
C GLY A 55 22.15 20.52 4.44
N GLN A 56 22.15 21.09 3.23
CA GLN A 56 20.92 21.55 2.58
C GLN A 56 20.00 20.36 2.26
N VAL A 57 18.74 20.45 2.68
CA VAL A 57 17.69 19.50 2.28
C VAL A 57 17.26 19.81 0.85
N LEU A 58 17.28 18.77 0.02
CA LEU A 58 16.88 18.81 -1.39
C LEU A 58 15.42 18.38 -1.57
N ALA A 59 14.93 17.44 -0.74
CA ALA A 59 13.52 17.04 -0.67
C ALA A 59 13.20 16.37 0.68
N CYS A 60 11.98 16.54 1.18
CA CYS A 60 11.47 15.80 2.35
C CYS A 60 10.08 15.20 2.05
N ILE A 61 10.06 13.89 1.86
CA ILE A 61 8.95 13.16 1.25
C ILE A 61 8.20 12.36 2.32
N ALA A 62 6.87 12.50 2.37
CA ALA A 62 6.00 11.49 2.97
C ALA A 62 5.68 10.41 1.92
N HIS A 63 6.14 9.18 2.13
CA HIS A 63 5.88 8.06 1.25
C HIS A 63 4.80 7.14 1.84
N LEU A 64 3.73 6.99 1.07
CA LEU A 64 2.55 6.17 1.32
C LEU A 64 2.38 5.19 0.17
N THR A 65 1.82 4.03 0.44
CA THR A 65 1.54 3.01 -0.57
C THR A 65 0.52 2.01 -0.03
N ASP A 66 -0.18 1.31 -0.92
CA ASP A 66 -0.99 0.14 -0.57
C ASP A 66 -1.95 0.47 0.61
N LEU A 67 -2.81 1.48 0.40
CA LEU A 67 -3.82 1.91 1.35
C LEU A 67 -5.04 0.98 1.35
N HIS A 68 -5.37 0.42 0.18
CA HIS A 68 -6.55 -0.44 -0.05
C HIS A 68 -7.83 0.17 0.52
N VAL A 69 -8.21 1.38 0.09
CA VAL A 69 -9.58 1.87 0.30
C VAL A 69 -10.53 0.91 -0.38
N THR A 70 -11.41 0.29 0.39
CA THR A 70 -12.10 -0.94 -0.01
C THR A 70 -13.59 -0.81 0.20
N ASP A 71 -14.38 -1.09 -0.83
CA ASP A 71 -15.81 -1.33 -0.66
C ASP A 71 -16.05 -2.74 -0.10
N VAL A 72 -16.02 -2.86 1.22
CA VAL A 72 -16.19 -4.13 1.96
C VAL A 72 -17.56 -4.80 1.76
N GLN A 73 -18.50 -4.11 1.11
CA GLN A 73 -19.85 -4.61 0.81
C GLN A 73 -20.02 -4.90 -0.69
N SER A 74 -19.01 -4.63 -1.52
CA SER A 74 -19.08 -4.83 -2.96
C SER A 74 -19.34 -6.30 -3.31
N PRO A 75 -20.22 -6.58 -4.29
CA PRO A 75 -20.47 -7.93 -4.81
C PRO A 75 -19.20 -8.61 -5.35
N ALA A 76 -18.20 -7.83 -5.80
CA ALA A 76 -17.01 -8.32 -6.48
C ALA A 76 -15.75 -8.35 -5.58
N ARG A 77 -15.91 -8.64 -4.29
CA ARG A 77 -14.80 -8.72 -3.32
C ARG A 77 -14.18 -10.10 -3.17
N PHE A 78 -14.85 -11.15 -3.65
CA PHE A 78 -14.34 -12.53 -3.70
C PHE A 78 -13.73 -13.06 -2.39
N GLU A 79 -14.15 -12.54 -1.23
CA GLU A 79 -13.53 -12.82 0.06
C GLU A 79 -13.56 -14.30 0.41
N PHE A 80 -14.54 -15.03 -0.11
CA PHE A 80 -14.69 -16.47 0.08
C PHE A 80 -13.50 -17.29 -0.45
N ILE A 81 -12.67 -16.75 -1.34
CA ILE A 81 -11.42 -17.38 -1.78
C ILE A 81 -10.44 -17.55 -0.60
N ASN A 82 -10.50 -16.70 0.44
CA ASN A 82 -9.67 -16.84 1.64
C ASN A 82 -9.82 -18.19 2.35
N ARG A 83 -10.91 -18.91 2.12
CA ARG A 83 -11.11 -20.28 2.64
C ARG A 83 -10.05 -21.25 2.15
N GLU A 84 -9.52 -21.01 0.97
CA GLU A 84 -8.55 -21.87 0.30
C GLU A 84 -7.11 -21.57 0.73
N TYR A 85 -6.89 -20.89 1.87
CA TYR A 85 -5.55 -20.56 2.40
C TYR A 85 -4.61 -21.76 2.58
N ALA A 86 -5.16 -22.96 2.72
CA ALA A 86 -4.39 -24.20 2.82
C ALA A 86 -4.07 -24.85 1.47
N ASP A 87 -4.70 -24.39 0.38
CA ASP A 87 -4.52 -24.88 -0.98
C ASP A 87 -3.53 -23.99 -1.72
N THR A 88 -2.32 -24.50 -1.97
CA THR A 88 -1.22 -23.73 -2.57
C THR A 88 -1.55 -23.18 -3.96
N ARG A 89 -2.56 -23.74 -4.64
CA ARG A 89 -3.01 -23.29 -5.96
C ARG A 89 -3.68 -21.91 -5.92
N PHE A 90 -4.22 -21.51 -4.76
CA PHE A 90 -4.85 -20.21 -4.57
C PHE A 90 -3.91 -19.14 -4.02
N ARG A 91 -2.64 -19.47 -3.75
CA ARG A 91 -1.71 -18.57 -3.04
C ARG A 91 -1.56 -17.19 -3.69
N GLU A 92 -1.57 -17.12 -5.02
CA GLU A 92 -1.46 -15.86 -5.77
C GLU A 92 -2.74 -15.00 -5.70
N LEU A 93 -3.86 -15.58 -5.29
CA LEU A 93 -5.12 -14.88 -5.05
C LEU A 93 -5.31 -14.55 -3.57
N LEU A 94 -4.29 -14.63 -2.72
CA LEU A 94 -4.46 -14.42 -1.29
C LEU A 94 -3.54 -13.33 -0.75
N PRO A 95 -4.03 -12.49 0.17
CA PRO A 95 -5.39 -12.48 0.75
C PRO A 95 -6.40 -11.66 -0.07
N MET A 96 -7.66 -12.12 -0.18
CA MET A 96 -8.82 -11.34 -0.70
C MET A 96 -9.64 -10.66 0.40
N HIS A 97 -9.30 -10.87 1.66
CA HIS A 97 -9.98 -10.24 2.80
C HIS A 97 -9.06 -10.13 4.00
N ARG A 98 -9.16 -9.02 4.73
CA ARG A 98 -8.46 -8.76 5.98
C ARG A 98 -9.48 -8.39 7.06
N PRO A 99 -9.41 -8.94 8.29
CA PRO A 99 -10.35 -8.60 9.36
C PRO A 99 -10.53 -7.11 9.65
N GLN A 100 -9.50 -6.30 9.38
CA GLN A 100 -9.47 -4.87 9.66
C GLN A 100 -9.95 -3.96 8.51
N GLU A 101 -10.26 -4.49 7.33
CA GLU A 101 -10.44 -3.68 6.11
C GLU A 101 -11.55 -2.63 6.20
N ALA A 102 -12.64 -2.92 6.95
CA ALA A 102 -13.72 -1.95 7.18
C ALA A 102 -13.28 -0.73 8.02
N LEU A 103 -12.09 -0.77 8.63
CA LEU A 103 -11.51 0.29 9.45
C LEU A 103 -10.41 1.07 8.71
N ASN A 104 -10.09 0.71 7.46
CA ASN A 104 -8.96 1.26 6.70
C ASN A 104 -9.03 2.79 6.60
N GLU A 105 -10.20 3.36 6.33
CA GLU A 105 -10.39 4.79 6.15
C GLU A 105 -10.01 5.58 7.41
N HIS A 106 -10.29 5.02 8.59
CA HIS A 106 -9.90 5.63 9.88
C HIS A 106 -8.40 5.55 10.11
N ALA A 107 -7.77 4.43 9.73
CA ALA A 107 -6.31 4.28 9.77
C ALA A 107 -5.59 5.22 8.79
N ILE A 108 -6.12 5.40 7.58
CA ILE A 108 -5.63 6.35 6.57
C ILE A 108 -5.74 7.78 7.12
N ALA A 109 -6.91 8.17 7.64
CA ALA A 109 -7.08 9.49 8.23
C ALA A 109 -6.13 9.72 9.42
N ALA A 110 -5.88 8.70 10.23
CA ALA A 110 -4.90 8.73 11.32
C ALA A 110 -3.46 8.88 10.82
N MET A 111 -3.11 8.24 9.71
CA MET A 111 -1.80 8.38 9.08
C MET A 111 -1.60 9.79 8.55
N ILE A 112 -2.61 10.34 7.87
CA ILE A 112 -2.57 11.71 7.35
C ILE A 112 -2.40 12.72 8.49
N ARG A 113 -3.10 12.55 9.63
CA ARG A 113 -2.87 13.40 10.82
C ARG A 113 -1.46 13.27 11.37
N ALA A 114 -0.92 12.04 11.45
CA ALA A 114 0.46 11.81 11.87
C ALA A 114 1.45 12.56 10.97
N LEU A 115 1.33 12.41 9.66
CA LEU A 115 2.18 13.08 8.67
C LEU A 115 2.06 14.61 8.75
N ASN A 116 0.84 15.14 8.79
CA ASN A 116 0.60 16.58 8.94
C ASN A 116 1.13 17.17 10.26
N GLY A 117 1.34 16.33 11.28
CA GLY A 117 1.90 16.70 12.56
C GLY A 117 3.44 16.75 12.59
N ILE A 118 4.11 16.23 11.55
CA ILE A 118 5.57 16.27 11.45
C ILE A 118 6.00 17.64 10.93
N THR A 119 6.38 18.52 11.85
CA THR A 119 6.84 19.89 11.52
C THR A 119 8.33 19.97 11.21
N ALA A 120 9.09 18.95 11.59
CA ALA A 120 10.53 18.84 11.32
C ALA A 120 10.89 17.35 11.16
N SER A 121 11.61 17.03 10.10
CA SER A 121 12.04 15.68 9.78
C SER A 121 13.12 15.21 10.76
N PRO A 122 13.22 13.89 11.02
CA PRO A 122 14.05 13.35 12.09
C PRO A 122 15.55 13.62 11.98
N VAL A 123 16.11 13.68 10.77
CA VAL A 123 17.58 13.74 10.59
C VAL A 123 18.05 15.13 10.18
N ALA A 124 17.47 15.71 9.13
CA ALA A 124 17.87 17.00 8.58
C ALA A 124 16.98 18.17 9.03
N GLY A 125 15.87 17.90 9.73
CA GLY A 125 15.06 18.92 10.40
C GLY A 125 14.18 19.78 9.49
N ALA A 126 13.97 19.40 8.23
CA ALA A 126 13.10 20.11 7.29
C ALA A 126 11.63 19.65 7.44
N PRO A 127 10.64 20.52 7.19
CA PRO A 127 9.26 20.06 7.08
C PRO A 127 9.08 19.16 5.86
N ILE A 128 8.09 18.28 5.90
CA ILE A 128 7.64 17.54 4.71
C ILE A 128 7.13 18.55 3.68
N ASP A 129 7.63 18.48 2.45
CA ASP A 129 7.27 19.38 1.35
C ASP A 129 6.56 18.68 0.19
N LEU A 130 6.60 17.35 0.15
CA LEU A 130 5.97 16.51 -0.87
C LEU A 130 5.43 15.22 -0.25
N ALA A 131 4.31 14.72 -0.78
CA ALA A 131 3.86 13.35 -0.55
C ALA A 131 3.95 12.53 -1.83
N ILE A 132 4.26 11.24 -1.71
CA ILE A 132 4.22 10.27 -2.81
C ILE A 132 3.31 9.13 -2.38
N MET A 133 2.28 8.87 -3.19
CA MET A 133 1.42 7.70 -3.08
C MET A 133 1.79 6.71 -4.19
N SER A 134 2.57 5.67 -3.88
CA SER A 134 3.11 4.76 -4.89
C SER A 134 2.13 3.67 -5.36
N GLY A 135 0.83 3.98 -5.48
CA GLY A 135 -0.18 3.07 -6.03
C GLY A 135 -0.87 2.19 -4.98
N ASP A 136 -1.92 1.50 -5.41
CA ASP A 136 -2.84 0.71 -4.57
C ASP A 136 -3.49 1.55 -3.46
N ALA A 137 -3.97 2.73 -3.85
CA ALA A 137 -4.82 3.56 -3.00
C ALA A 137 -6.19 2.93 -2.77
N ILE A 138 -6.67 2.14 -3.73
CA ILE A 138 -7.95 1.43 -3.68
C ILE A 138 -7.72 -0.07 -3.84
N ASP A 139 -8.78 -0.87 -3.95
CA ASP A 139 -8.65 -2.32 -3.95
C ASP A 139 -9.23 -3.02 -5.20
N ASN A 140 -10.27 -2.48 -5.82
CA ASN A 140 -11.08 -3.23 -6.78
C ASN A 140 -11.43 -2.46 -8.06
N ALA A 141 -10.63 -1.44 -8.41
CA ALA A 141 -10.82 -0.57 -9.56
C ALA A 141 -12.21 0.11 -9.62
N GLN A 142 -12.87 0.30 -8.47
CA GLN A 142 -14.22 0.85 -8.38
C GLN A 142 -14.21 2.37 -8.18
N TRP A 143 -15.17 3.07 -8.78
CA TRP A 143 -15.26 4.53 -8.69
C TRP A 143 -15.55 5.02 -7.26
N ASN A 144 -16.39 4.32 -6.50
CA ASN A 144 -16.68 4.66 -5.10
C ASN A 144 -15.43 4.59 -4.21
N GLU A 145 -14.57 3.59 -4.42
CA GLU A 145 -13.28 3.48 -3.75
C GLU A 145 -12.36 4.64 -4.14
N LEU A 146 -12.26 4.96 -5.44
CA LEU A 146 -11.44 6.08 -5.92
C LEU A 146 -11.93 7.43 -5.38
N ALA A 147 -13.23 7.68 -5.38
CA ALA A 147 -13.80 8.88 -4.81
C ALA A 147 -13.51 9.00 -3.30
N THR A 148 -13.56 7.87 -2.58
CA THR A 148 -13.27 7.80 -1.15
C THR A 148 -11.79 8.05 -0.87
N SER A 149 -10.88 7.47 -1.65
CA SER A 149 -9.44 7.71 -1.51
C SER A 149 -9.08 9.18 -1.79
N MET A 150 -9.72 9.81 -2.79
CA MET A 150 -9.54 11.24 -3.06
C MET A 150 -10.09 12.12 -1.94
N ALA A 151 -11.24 11.78 -1.35
CA ALA A 151 -11.75 12.48 -0.19
C ALA A 151 -10.81 12.33 1.02
N LEU A 152 -10.22 11.15 1.23
CA LEU A 152 -9.23 10.93 2.29
C LEU A 152 -7.98 11.77 2.07
N LEU A 153 -7.32 11.62 0.93
CA LEU A 153 -6.04 12.25 0.64
C LEU A 153 -6.17 13.76 0.45
N GLY A 154 -7.26 14.24 -0.15
CA GLY A 154 -7.50 15.66 -0.45
C GLY A 154 -8.20 16.46 0.65
N GLY A 155 -8.71 15.83 1.71
CA GLY A 155 -9.39 16.54 2.81
C GLY A 155 -10.88 16.82 2.57
N GLY A 156 -11.59 15.85 2.00
CA GLY A 156 -13.03 15.87 1.75
C GLY A 156 -13.85 15.09 2.79
N HIS A 157 -15.14 14.94 2.48
CA HIS A 157 -16.07 14.16 3.26
C HIS A 157 -16.03 12.70 2.81
N VAL A 158 -15.62 11.80 3.69
CA VAL A 158 -15.42 10.38 3.43
C VAL A 158 -16.75 9.64 3.61
N ARG A 159 -17.09 8.76 2.66
CA ARG A 159 -18.28 7.90 2.70
C ARG A 159 -17.87 6.47 2.32
N ALA A 160 -17.57 5.65 3.32
CA ALA A 160 -17.15 4.26 3.14
C ALA A 160 -18.34 3.30 2.91
N ASP A 161 -19.55 3.70 3.31
CA ASP A 161 -20.75 2.87 3.16
C ASP A 161 -21.28 2.89 1.71
N SER A 162 -21.45 1.70 1.13
CA SER A 162 -22.05 1.47 -0.19
C SER A 162 -23.29 0.54 -0.11
N GLY A 163 -23.60 0.03 1.09
CA GLY A 163 -24.60 -1.01 1.32
C GLY A 163 -26.01 -0.50 1.56
N GLY A 164 -26.88 -1.41 1.97
CA GLY A 164 -28.25 -1.11 2.39
C GLY A 164 -28.37 -0.53 3.80
N GLU A 165 -29.55 -0.65 4.41
CA GLU A 165 -29.79 -0.17 5.79
C GLU A 165 -28.93 -0.88 6.85
N SER A 166 -28.33 -2.02 6.51
CA SER A 166 -27.47 -2.82 7.37
C SER A 166 -26.25 -3.29 6.61
N TYR A 167 -25.16 -3.62 7.34
CA TYR A 167 -23.93 -4.13 6.76
C TYR A 167 -24.11 -5.45 5.97
N GLU A 168 -23.71 -5.44 4.69
CA GLU A 168 -23.90 -6.51 3.70
C GLU A 168 -22.60 -7.28 3.34
N GLY A 169 -21.53 -7.12 4.12
CA GLY A 169 -20.25 -7.84 3.93
C GLY A 169 -20.11 -9.13 4.74
N VAL A 170 -18.99 -9.82 4.57
CA VAL A 170 -18.71 -11.14 5.18
C VAL A 170 -18.65 -11.15 6.70
N GLN A 171 -18.43 -9.98 7.31
CA GLN A 171 -18.38 -9.79 8.75
C GLN A 171 -19.78 -9.65 9.40
N SER A 172 -20.85 -9.69 8.60
CA SER A 172 -22.24 -9.61 9.09
C SER A 172 -22.57 -10.82 9.99
N PRO A 173 -23.30 -10.64 11.12
CA PRO A 173 -23.76 -11.75 11.96
C PRO A 173 -24.51 -12.83 11.19
N GLY A 174 -25.33 -12.41 10.22
CA GLY A 174 -26.17 -13.26 9.38
C GLY A 174 -25.44 -13.91 8.22
N TRP A 175 -24.16 -13.60 8.00
CA TRP A 175 -23.40 -14.17 6.90
C TRP A 175 -23.38 -15.71 7.00
N PRO A 176 -23.64 -16.46 5.90
CA PRO A 176 -23.92 -17.90 5.95
C PRO A 176 -22.82 -18.80 6.53
N ASP A 177 -21.61 -18.26 6.67
CA ASP A 177 -20.44 -18.98 7.10
C ASP A 177 -19.78 -18.34 8.33
N ASP A 178 -18.92 -19.09 9.02
CA ASP A 178 -18.26 -18.66 10.25
C ASP A 178 -16.72 -18.59 10.08
N PHE A 179 -16.22 -18.34 8.87
CA PHE A 179 -14.78 -18.24 8.61
C PHE A 179 -14.22 -16.85 8.98
N PHE A 180 -15.00 -15.80 8.70
CA PHE A 180 -14.58 -14.42 8.88
C PHE A 180 -14.83 -13.93 10.31
N TRP A 181 -14.05 -12.93 10.74
CA TRP A 181 -14.27 -12.28 12.02
C TRP A 181 -15.60 -11.51 11.99
N LYS A 182 -16.53 -11.90 12.87
CA LYS A 182 -17.83 -11.23 13.04
C LYS A 182 -17.79 -10.40 14.33
N PRO A 183 -17.52 -9.08 14.25
CA PRO A 183 -17.33 -8.25 15.44
C PRO A 183 -18.58 -8.16 16.32
N ASP A 184 -19.77 -8.27 15.75
CA ASP A 184 -21.05 -8.32 16.46
C ASP A 184 -21.39 -9.70 17.04
N GLY A 185 -20.65 -10.73 16.64
CA GLY A 185 -20.89 -12.13 16.98
C GLY A 185 -21.68 -12.86 15.90
N ALA A 186 -21.33 -14.13 15.67
CA ALA A 186 -22.06 -15.01 14.77
C ALA A 186 -23.42 -15.40 15.36
N ILE A 187 -24.43 -15.61 14.51
CA ILE A 187 -25.71 -16.18 14.95
C ILE A 187 -25.53 -17.63 15.42
N LYS A 188 -24.60 -18.38 14.83
CA LYS A 188 -24.35 -19.80 15.13
C LYS A 188 -23.01 -19.99 15.83
N GLY A 189 -22.99 -19.89 17.16
CA GLY A 189 -21.78 -20.15 17.95
C GLY A 189 -20.72 -19.06 17.78
N GLU A 190 -19.44 -19.45 17.82
CA GLU A 190 -18.31 -18.53 17.69
C GLU A 190 -17.63 -18.71 16.32
N ASP A 191 -17.31 -17.61 15.64
CA ASP A 191 -16.59 -17.65 14.37
C ASP A 191 -15.13 -18.11 14.53
N LEU A 192 -14.52 -18.52 13.43
CA LEU A 192 -13.15 -19.03 13.38
C LEU A 192 -12.15 -18.03 13.97
N MET A 193 -12.27 -16.75 13.65
CA MET A 193 -11.30 -15.74 14.08
C MET A 193 -11.35 -15.53 15.59
N ARG A 194 -12.55 -15.54 16.17
CA ARG A 194 -12.74 -15.45 17.62
C ARG A 194 -12.32 -16.74 18.33
N GLY A 195 -12.81 -17.90 17.89
CA GLY A 195 -12.57 -19.18 18.57
C GLY A 195 -11.13 -19.70 18.41
N ALA A 196 -10.54 -19.54 17.22
CA ALA A 196 -9.20 -20.05 16.94
C ALA A 196 -8.09 -19.03 17.21
N TYR A 197 -8.35 -17.73 17.02
CA TYR A 197 -7.32 -16.70 17.10
C TYR A 197 -7.61 -15.63 18.16
N GLY A 198 -8.70 -15.75 18.92
CA GLY A 198 -8.99 -14.89 20.06
C GLY A 198 -9.46 -13.48 19.70
N PHE A 199 -9.91 -13.25 18.46
CA PHE A 199 -10.40 -11.93 18.03
C PHE A 199 -11.51 -11.39 18.95
N PRO A 200 -11.62 -10.06 19.11
CA PRO A 200 -12.53 -9.46 20.08
C PRO A 200 -13.99 -9.47 19.61
N HIS A 201 -14.91 -9.38 20.57
CA HIS A 201 -16.30 -8.99 20.33
C HIS A 201 -16.37 -7.47 20.47
N VAL A 202 -16.76 -6.78 19.40
CA VAL A 202 -16.83 -5.31 19.36
C VAL A 202 -18.17 -4.90 18.73
N PRO A 203 -19.25 -4.89 19.52
CA PRO A 203 -20.59 -4.63 18.99
C PRO A 203 -20.71 -3.30 18.25
N ARG A 204 -21.40 -3.31 17.11
CA ARG A 204 -21.71 -2.18 16.22
C ARG A 204 -20.46 -1.48 15.67
N VAL A 205 -19.31 -2.14 15.65
CA VAL A 205 -18.07 -1.51 15.16
C VAL A 205 -18.14 -1.21 13.68
N LEU A 206 -18.79 -2.08 12.90
CA LEU A 206 -18.98 -1.88 11.46
C LEU A 206 -19.88 -0.65 11.21
N ASP A 207 -20.98 -0.51 11.95
CA ASP A 207 -21.84 0.68 11.91
C ASP A 207 -21.09 1.98 12.24
N ARG A 208 -20.04 1.90 13.09
CA ARG A 208 -19.22 3.08 13.44
C ARG A 208 -18.15 3.33 12.39
N ALA A 209 -17.53 2.28 11.89
CA ALA A 209 -16.47 2.34 10.90
C ALA A 209 -16.98 2.94 9.58
N LEU A 210 -18.19 2.57 9.15
CA LEU A 210 -18.80 3.02 7.90
C LEU A 210 -19.48 4.40 7.99
N ARG A 211 -19.53 5.03 9.18
CA ARG A 211 -20.11 6.37 9.32
C ARG A 211 -19.30 7.39 8.54
N PRO A 212 -19.96 8.31 7.81
CA PRO A 212 -19.27 9.39 7.16
C PRO A 212 -18.51 10.29 8.14
N PHE A 213 -17.33 10.75 7.74
CA PHE A 213 -16.50 11.65 8.54
C PHE A 213 -15.71 12.61 7.66
N GLN A 214 -15.16 13.66 8.26
CA GLN A 214 -14.32 14.63 7.56
C GLN A 214 -12.85 14.18 7.61
N SER A 215 -12.21 14.04 6.44
CA SER A 215 -10.78 13.75 6.40
C SER A 215 -9.94 14.99 6.70
N PRO A 216 -8.79 14.86 7.39
CA PRO A 216 -7.82 15.93 7.55
C PRO A 216 -7.18 16.40 6.22
N GLY A 217 -7.06 15.51 5.22
CA GLY A 217 -6.32 15.76 3.98
C GLY A 217 -4.82 15.97 4.15
N LEU A 218 -4.02 15.62 3.16
CA LEU A 218 -2.59 15.96 3.13
C LEU A 218 -2.43 17.48 2.96
N ARG A 219 -1.47 18.07 3.67
CA ARG A 219 -1.17 19.52 3.60
C ARG A 219 -0.13 19.89 2.53
N VAL A 220 0.43 18.89 1.87
CA VAL A 220 1.45 19.03 0.83
C VAL A 220 0.92 18.52 -0.49
N HIS A 221 1.56 18.92 -1.59
CA HIS A 221 1.28 18.34 -2.90
C HIS A 221 1.59 16.84 -2.89
N MET A 222 0.78 16.06 -3.60
CA MET A 222 0.95 14.61 -3.70
C MET A 222 1.23 14.21 -5.14
N LEU A 223 2.26 13.39 -5.35
CA LEU A 223 2.46 12.65 -6.60
C LEU A 223 1.82 11.27 -6.46
N GLY A 224 0.94 10.90 -7.39
CA GLY A 224 0.33 9.57 -7.45
C GLY A 224 0.98 8.68 -8.50
N CYS A 225 1.27 7.43 -8.14
CA CYS A 225 1.50 6.32 -9.07
C CYS A 225 0.18 5.56 -9.30
N HIS A 226 0.13 4.85 -10.43
CA HIS A 226 -0.88 3.86 -10.72
C HIS A 226 -0.41 2.49 -10.20
N GLY A 227 -1.22 1.83 -9.36
CA GLY A 227 -1.02 0.46 -8.88
C GLY A 227 -1.95 -0.53 -9.56
N ASN A 228 -1.69 -1.83 -9.38
CA ASN A 228 -2.49 -2.86 -10.03
C ASN A 228 -3.93 -2.88 -9.51
N HIS A 229 -4.21 -2.47 -8.27
CA HIS A 229 -5.58 -2.39 -7.74
C HIS A 229 -6.39 -1.22 -8.33
N GLU A 230 -5.74 -0.25 -8.97
CA GLU A 230 -6.42 0.76 -9.78
C GLU A 230 -6.83 0.25 -11.18
N GLU A 231 -6.20 -0.81 -11.69
CA GLU A 231 -6.45 -1.34 -13.05
C GLU A 231 -7.29 -2.63 -13.02
N VAL A 232 -7.02 -3.51 -12.06
CA VAL A 232 -7.58 -4.87 -12.01
C VAL A 232 -8.27 -5.15 -10.67
N SER A 233 -9.33 -5.95 -10.73
CA SER A 233 -10.12 -6.37 -9.57
C SER A 233 -9.26 -7.21 -8.63
N GLN A 234 -9.29 -6.86 -7.33
CA GLN A 234 -8.46 -7.47 -6.28
C GLN A 234 -6.96 -7.46 -6.62
N GLY A 235 -6.49 -6.52 -7.45
CA GLY A 235 -5.10 -6.47 -7.88
C GLY A 235 -4.67 -7.59 -8.83
N VAL A 236 -5.60 -8.40 -9.36
CA VAL A 236 -5.25 -9.57 -10.18
C VAL A 236 -6.14 -9.74 -11.41
N GLY A 237 -7.46 -9.64 -11.26
CA GLY A 237 -8.44 -10.00 -12.28
C GLY A 237 -8.81 -8.86 -13.23
N ILE A 238 -8.74 -9.09 -14.54
CA ILE A 238 -9.16 -8.09 -15.53
C ILE A 238 -10.63 -7.71 -15.31
N VAL A 239 -10.93 -6.41 -15.30
CA VAL A 239 -12.30 -5.91 -15.21
C VAL A 239 -13.03 -6.10 -16.55
N THR A 240 -13.65 -7.27 -16.72
CA THR A 240 -14.46 -7.58 -17.91
C THR A 240 -15.80 -6.83 -17.87
N PRO A 241 -16.50 -6.65 -19.01
CA PRO A 241 -17.87 -6.09 -19.00
C PRO A 241 -18.84 -6.88 -18.12
N ALA A 242 -18.66 -8.21 -18.00
CA ALA A 242 -19.47 -9.05 -17.14
C ALA A 242 -19.16 -8.83 -15.66
N LEU A 243 -17.87 -8.69 -15.29
CA LEU A 243 -17.48 -8.33 -13.93
C LEU A 243 -17.96 -6.92 -13.56
N ALA A 244 -17.83 -5.95 -14.46
CA ALA A 244 -18.32 -4.59 -14.26
C ALA A 244 -19.83 -4.55 -13.99
N ALA A 245 -20.61 -5.39 -14.68
CA ALA A 245 -22.04 -5.55 -14.42
C ALA A 245 -22.32 -6.20 -13.05
N ALA A 246 -21.49 -7.17 -12.63
CA ALA A 246 -21.60 -7.80 -11.32
C ALA A 246 -21.28 -6.82 -10.17
N MET A 247 -20.27 -5.96 -10.33
CA MET A 247 -19.86 -4.96 -9.34
C MET A 247 -21.00 -4.04 -8.91
N VAL A 248 -21.86 -3.61 -9.84
CA VAL A 248 -23.02 -2.74 -9.55
C VAL A 248 -24.31 -3.52 -9.25
N GLY A 249 -24.23 -4.85 -9.25
CA GLY A 249 -25.38 -5.75 -9.15
C GLY A 249 -25.86 -5.99 -7.72
N PHE A 250 -26.79 -6.94 -7.60
CA PHE A 250 -27.45 -7.31 -6.34
C PHE A 250 -27.07 -8.71 -5.82
N HIS A 251 -26.07 -9.38 -6.40
CA HIS A 251 -25.68 -10.74 -6.02
C HIS A 251 -24.23 -10.79 -5.53
N LYS A 252 -24.03 -11.07 -4.23
CA LYS A 252 -22.70 -11.26 -3.64
C LYS A 252 -22.41 -12.75 -3.43
N PRO A 253 -21.50 -13.36 -4.21
CA PRO A 253 -21.09 -14.75 -4.02
C PRO A 253 -20.41 -14.94 -2.66
N PHE A 254 -20.68 -16.07 -2.00
CA PHE A 254 -20.08 -16.41 -0.71
C PHE A 254 -19.31 -17.74 -0.70
N ARG A 255 -19.26 -18.44 -1.84
CA ARG A 255 -18.47 -19.67 -2.06
C ARG A 255 -18.02 -19.78 -3.51
N LEU A 256 -16.98 -20.59 -3.72
CA LEU A 256 -16.54 -20.99 -5.06
C LEU A 256 -17.69 -21.66 -5.83
N PRO A 257 -17.76 -21.47 -7.15
CA PRO A 257 -18.71 -22.17 -7.99
C PRO A 257 -18.41 -23.68 -8.03
N ASP A 258 -19.47 -24.48 -8.14
CA ASP A 258 -19.36 -25.92 -8.28
C ASP A 258 -18.62 -26.26 -9.58
N GLY A 259 -17.65 -27.17 -9.49
CA GLY A 259 -16.88 -27.63 -10.66
C GLY A 259 -15.80 -26.66 -11.16
N LEU A 260 -15.45 -25.62 -10.40
CA LEU A 260 -14.27 -24.79 -10.70
C LEU A 260 -13.02 -25.67 -10.83
N ASP A 261 -12.30 -25.52 -11.94
CA ASP A 261 -10.98 -26.11 -12.09
C ASP A 261 -9.98 -25.38 -11.18
N ARG A 262 -9.64 -26.05 -10.07
CA ARG A 262 -8.74 -25.50 -9.05
C ARG A 262 -7.30 -25.37 -9.55
N ASP A 263 -6.88 -26.19 -10.51
CA ASP A 263 -5.52 -26.12 -11.06
C ASP A 263 -5.35 -24.92 -11.99
N ALA A 264 -6.45 -24.45 -12.58
CA ALA A 264 -6.50 -23.25 -13.41
C ALA A 264 -7.05 -22.01 -12.69
N ALA A 265 -7.31 -22.07 -11.38
CA ALA A 265 -8.05 -21.04 -10.64
C ALA A 265 -7.46 -19.63 -10.81
N VAL A 266 -6.15 -19.49 -10.71
CA VAL A 266 -5.45 -18.20 -10.87
C VAL A 266 -5.66 -17.65 -12.28
N GLU A 267 -5.42 -18.45 -13.32
CA GLU A 267 -5.57 -17.97 -14.70
C GLU A 267 -7.03 -17.70 -15.05
N ILE A 268 -7.98 -18.47 -14.51
CA ILE A 268 -9.41 -18.17 -14.62
C ILE A 268 -9.71 -16.82 -13.97
N PHE A 269 -9.21 -16.56 -12.75
CA PHE A 269 -9.45 -15.30 -12.05
C PHE A 269 -8.84 -14.11 -12.78
N VAL A 270 -7.62 -14.25 -13.30
CA VAL A 270 -6.95 -13.21 -14.10
C VAL A 270 -7.79 -12.84 -15.33
N ARG A 271 -8.29 -13.83 -16.08
CA ARG A 271 -8.92 -13.60 -17.40
C ARG A 271 -10.43 -13.39 -17.35
N ARG A 272 -11.09 -14.05 -16.41
CA ARG A 272 -12.55 -14.15 -16.27
C ARG A 272 -12.94 -14.21 -14.79
N PRO A 273 -12.63 -13.16 -14.00
CA PRO A 273 -13.00 -13.13 -12.58
C PRO A 273 -14.51 -13.29 -12.37
N GLU A 274 -15.35 -12.90 -13.35
CA GLU A 274 -16.79 -13.16 -13.33
C GLU A 274 -17.15 -14.65 -13.24
N ALA A 275 -16.26 -15.58 -13.61
CA ALA A 275 -16.51 -17.01 -13.43
C ALA A 275 -16.74 -17.35 -11.94
N PHE A 276 -16.07 -16.63 -11.03
CA PHE A 276 -16.20 -16.80 -9.58
C PHE A 276 -17.49 -16.22 -9.01
N THR A 277 -18.25 -15.43 -9.77
CA THR A 277 -19.55 -14.89 -9.33
C THR A 277 -20.72 -15.86 -9.57
N SER A 278 -20.48 -16.98 -10.26
CA SER A 278 -21.50 -17.99 -10.55
C SER A 278 -21.78 -18.99 -9.42
N GLY A 279 -21.06 -18.86 -8.29
CA GLY A 279 -21.27 -19.69 -7.10
C GLY A 279 -22.52 -19.30 -6.31
N PRO A 280 -22.81 -20.01 -5.21
CA PRO A 280 -23.86 -19.62 -4.28
C PRO A 280 -23.68 -18.16 -3.83
N ASP A 281 -24.77 -17.39 -3.91
CA ASP A 281 -24.79 -15.96 -3.60
C ASP A 281 -25.86 -15.61 -2.57
N ILE A 282 -25.80 -14.37 -2.09
CA ILE A 282 -26.84 -13.72 -1.32
C ILE A 282 -27.21 -12.36 -1.94
N PRO A 283 -28.43 -11.87 -1.75
CA PRO A 283 -28.80 -10.54 -2.19
C PRO A 283 -28.04 -9.46 -1.41
N VAL A 284 -27.58 -8.43 -2.11
CA VAL A 284 -27.01 -7.19 -1.56
C VAL A 284 -27.59 -5.98 -2.28
N THR A 285 -27.48 -4.81 -1.68
CA THR A 285 -28.00 -3.56 -2.25
C THR A 285 -27.15 -3.13 -3.44
N PRO A 286 -27.74 -2.91 -4.64
CA PRO A 286 -27.04 -2.33 -5.78
C PRO A 286 -26.54 -0.92 -5.52
N ASP A 287 -25.38 -0.60 -6.06
CA ASP A 287 -24.84 0.75 -6.09
C ASP A 287 -24.21 1.03 -7.46
N ALA A 288 -24.68 2.08 -8.14
CA ALA A 288 -24.14 2.48 -9.43
C ALA A 288 -22.72 3.07 -9.33
N HIS A 289 -22.31 3.55 -8.15
CA HIS A 289 -20.97 4.07 -7.91
C HIS A 289 -19.90 2.97 -7.79
N ARG A 290 -20.31 1.70 -7.66
CA ARG A 290 -19.42 0.54 -7.75
C ARG A 290 -18.87 0.27 -9.15
N ARG A 291 -19.29 1.03 -10.17
CA ARG A 291 -18.79 0.89 -11.54
C ARG A 291 -17.27 1.00 -11.58
N PRO A 292 -16.61 0.35 -12.55
CA PRO A 292 -15.22 0.67 -12.86
C PRO A 292 -15.08 2.14 -13.28
N PHE A 293 -13.99 2.78 -12.87
CA PHE A 293 -13.60 4.06 -13.44
C PHE A 293 -12.76 3.87 -14.69
N THR A 294 -12.61 4.94 -15.45
CA THR A 294 -11.75 4.98 -16.64
C THR A 294 -10.38 5.55 -16.29
N ARG A 295 -9.35 5.16 -17.07
CA ARG A 295 -8.01 5.77 -16.96
C ARG A 295 -8.03 7.31 -17.02
N GLY A 296 -8.89 7.89 -17.86
CA GLY A 296 -9.03 9.35 -17.95
C GLY A 296 -9.53 9.97 -16.64
N GLU A 297 -10.53 9.35 -16.01
CA GLU A 297 -11.05 9.76 -14.70
C GLU A 297 -9.98 9.64 -13.61
N PHE A 298 -9.17 8.58 -13.63
CA PHE A 298 -8.06 8.43 -12.68
C PHE A 298 -7.01 9.54 -12.83
N ILE A 299 -6.60 9.85 -14.06
CA ILE A 299 -5.60 10.88 -14.34
C ILE A 299 -6.10 12.27 -13.91
N GLU A 300 -7.33 12.60 -14.26
CA GLU A 300 -7.95 13.89 -13.92
C GLU A 300 -7.94 14.13 -12.39
N LEU A 301 -8.22 13.08 -11.61
CA LEU A 301 -8.29 13.17 -10.15
C LEU A 301 -6.93 13.12 -9.43
N THR A 302 -5.97 12.35 -9.94
CA THR A 302 -4.72 12.03 -9.20
C THR A 302 -3.48 12.72 -9.73
N ALA A 303 -3.47 13.08 -11.00
CA ALA A 303 -2.27 13.48 -11.73
C ALA A 303 -2.43 14.84 -12.44
N GLY A 304 -3.63 15.43 -12.34
CA GLY A 304 -4.07 16.60 -13.08
C GLY A 304 -4.41 16.29 -14.54
N VAL A 305 -5.05 17.23 -15.23
CA VAL A 305 -5.38 17.07 -16.66
C VAL A 305 -4.08 17.04 -17.48
N ARG A 306 -3.91 15.97 -18.26
CA ARG A 306 -2.77 15.78 -19.17
C ARG A 306 -3.25 15.55 -20.59
N GLU A 307 -2.63 16.24 -21.54
CA GLU A 307 -3.01 16.17 -22.96
C GLU A 307 -2.79 14.77 -23.54
N ASP A 308 -1.77 14.04 -23.08
CA ASP A 308 -1.41 12.71 -23.59
C ASP A 308 -2.03 11.54 -22.80
N GLN A 309 -2.77 11.83 -21.72
CA GLN A 309 -3.30 10.82 -20.79
C GLN A 309 -2.25 9.78 -20.33
N SER A 310 -1.00 10.19 -20.17
CA SER A 310 0.07 9.34 -19.64
C SER A 310 -0.02 9.18 -18.12
N LEU A 311 0.16 7.93 -17.66
CA LEU A 311 0.26 7.57 -16.23
C LEU A 311 1.70 7.66 -15.70
N TYR A 312 2.70 7.77 -16.58
CA TYR A 312 4.09 8.05 -16.23
C TYR A 312 4.47 9.48 -16.62
N TYR A 313 5.26 10.15 -15.76
CA TYR A 313 5.52 11.58 -15.88
C TYR A 313 6.72 12.05 -15.06
N VAL A 314 7.10 13.30 -15.28
CA VAL A 314 8.12 14.00 -14.50
C VAL A 314 7.48 15.08 -13.65
N HIS A 315 7.94 15.22 -12.41
CA HIS A 315 7.70 16.38 -11.57
C HIS A 315 9.05 16.97 -11.15
N ASP A 316 9.28 18.24 -11.45
CA ASP A 316 10.55 18.89 -11.15
C ASP A 316 10.42 19.87 -9.99
N THR A 317 11.35 19.78 -9.06
CA THR A 317 11.69 20.84 -8.12
C THR A 317 12.98 21.52 -8.58
N PRO A 318 13.41 22.65 -7.98
CA PRO A 318 14.70 23.23 -8.29
C PRO A 318 15.88 22.26 -8.04
N ALA A 319 15.78 21.41 -7.01
CA ALA A 319 16.88 20.57 -6.54
C ALA A 319 16.83 19.11 -7.01
N VAL A 320 15.63 18.57 -7.28
CA VAL A 320 15.41 17.14 -7.55
C VAL A 320 14.42 16.97 -8.69
N ARG A 321 14.71 16.02 -9.60
CA ARG A 321 13.72 15.51 -10.56
C ARG A 321 13.05 14.26 -9.99
N PHE A 322 11.72 14.25 -9.97
CA PHE A 322 10.93 13.07 -9.68
C PHE A 322 10.43 12.46 -10.99
N VAL A 323 10.61 11.15 -11.15
CA VAL A 323 10.10 10.39 -12.30
C VAL A 323 9.12 9.36 -11.78
N VAL A 324 7.87 9.46 -12.20
CA VAL A 324 6.81 8.51 -11.86
C VAL A 324 6.65 7.55 -13.03
N LEU A 325 6.79 6.25 -12.76
CA LEU A 325 6.64 5.18 -13.73
C LEU A 325 5.29 4.48 -13.56
N ASP A 326 4.72 4.05 -14.68
CA ASP A 326 3.57 3.16 -14.74
C ASP A 326 4.08 1.74 -14.95
N THR A 327 3.92 0.91 -13.92
CA THR A 327 4.41 -0.48 -13.91
C THR A 327 3.28 -1.49 -13.96
N VAL A 328 2.04 -1.03 -14.16
CA VAL A 328 0.85 -1.89 -14.10
C VAL A 328 0.68 -2.68 -15.39
N CYS A 329 0.35 -3.95 -15.27
CA CYS A 329 0.07 -4.81 -16.41
C CYS A 329 -1.45 -4.87 -16.70
N THR A 330 -1.89 -4.21 -17.77
CA THR A 330 -3.30 -4.25 -18.22
C THR A 330 -3.75 -5.65 -18.67
N ALA A 331 -2.82 -6.59 -18.83
CA ALA A 331 -3.12 -7.98 -19.11
C ALA A 331 -3.48 -8.82 -17.86
N GLY A 332 -3.54 -8.17 -16.68
CA GLY A 332 -3.85 -8.77 -15.38
C GLY A 332 -2.68 -9.50 -14.72
N GLY A 333 -2.95 -10.05 -13.54
CA GLY A 333 -1.93 -10.55 -12.61
C GLY A 333 -1.44 -9.48 -11.62
N ALA A 334 -0.87 -9.94 -10.51
CA ALA A 334 -0.31 -9.06 -9.49
C ALA A 334 1.02 -8.44 -9.92
N ASP A 335 1.87 -9.19 -10.62
CA ASP A 335 3.19 -8.69 -11.03
C ASP A 335 3.07 -7.55 -12.05
N GLY A 336 4.04 -6.66 -12.01
CA GLY A 336 4.16 -5.51 -12.90
C GLY A 336 4.91 -5.81 -14.20
N CYS A 337 4.87 -4.83 -15.10
CA CYS A 337 5.63 -4.81 -16.33
C CYS A 337 5.98 -3.38 -16.75
N ILE A 338 7.00 -3.23 -17.60
CA ILE A 338 7.33 -1.95 -18.23
C ILE A 338 7.68 -2.17 -19.71
N ASP A 339 7.19 -1.30 -20.59
CA ASP A 339 7.41 -1.41 -22.03
C ASP A 339 8.59 -0.58 -22.54
N GLU A 340 9.05 -0.94 -23.74
CA GLU A 340 10.18 -0.29 -24.41
C GLU A 340 9.97 1.21 -24.65
N ASP A 341 8.73 1.65 -24.89
CA ASP A 341 8.45 3.05 -25.16
C ASP A 341 8.62 3.89 -23.89
N GLN A 342 8.15 3.37 -22.75
CA GLN A 342 8.36 4.00 -21.44
C GLN A 342 9.84 3.99 -21.04
N VAL A 343 10.58 2.91 -21.32
CA VAL A 343 12.03 2.85 -21.02
C VAL A 343 12.82 3.85 -21.88
N ARG A 344 12.52 3.96 -23.18
CA ARG A 344 13.12 5.00 -24.03
C ARG A 344 12.73 6.40 -23.60
N TRP A 345 11.49 6.58 -23.11
CA TRP A 345 11.06 7.84 -22.52
C TRP A 345 11.86 8.16 -21.26
N LEU A 346 12.05 7.19 -20.36
CA LEU A 346 12.84 7.32 -19.14
C LEU A 346 14.27 7.74 -19.46
N GLU A 347 14.91 7.06 -20.41
CA GLU A 347 16.27 7.39 -20.87
C GLU A 347 16.39 8.88 -21.24
N ARG A 348 15.47 9.40 -22.06
CA ARG A 348 15.45 10.83 -22.44
C ARG A 348 15.27 11.74 -21.24
N ARG A 349 14.38 11.39 -20.30
CA ARG A 349 14.13 12.18 -19.09
C ARG A 349 15.31 12.20 -18.14
N LEU A 350 16.10 11.12 -18.06
CA LEU A 350 17.33 11.09 -17.28
C LEU A 350 18.43 11.95 -17.92
N GLN A 351 18.56 11.91 -19.24
CA GLN A 351 19.57 12.67 -20.01
C GLN A 351 19.39 14.18 -19.93
N GLU A 352 18.17 14.67 -19.70
CA GLU A 352 17.86 16.10 -19.59
C GLU A 352 18.43 16.78 -18.34
N VAL A 353 18.76 16.02 -17.28
CA VAL A 353 19.14 16.56 -15.96
C VAL A 353 20.31 15.80 -15.34
N ARG A 354 21.36 15.52 -16.13
CA ARG A 354 22.51 14.69 -15.71
C ARG A 354 23.20 15.19 -14.42
N ASP A 355 23.17 16.50 -14.18
CA ASP A 355 23.78 17.19 -13.04
C ASP A 355 22.86 17.28 -11.79
N ARG A 356 21.63 16.75 -11.87
CA ARG A 356 20.63 16.85 -10.81
C ARG A 356 20.20 15.46 -10.31
N PRO A 357 20.08 15.24 -8.99
CA PRO A 357 19.58 13.97 -8.47
C PRO A 357 18.16 13.68 -8.97
N VAL A 358 17.95 12.42 -9.35
CA VAL A 358 16.69 11.86 -9.78
C VAL A 358 16.17 10.87 -8.74
N VAL A 359 14.90 11.02 -8.38
CA VAL A 359 14.12 10.05 -7.61
C VAL A 359 13.12 9.39 -8.54
N ILE A 360 13.20 8.07 -8.69
CA ILE A 360 12.18 7.28 -9.40
C ILE A 360 11.12 6.82 -8.40
N THR A 361 9.86 6.78 -8.81
CA THR A 361 8.77 6.14 -8.07
C THR A 361 7.95 5.23 -8.98
N SER A 362 7.63 4.05 -8.49
CA SER A 362 6.77 3.06 -9.16
C SER A 362 5.92 2.33 -8.13
N HIS A 363 4.84 1.67 -8.56
CA HIS A 363 4.12 0.78 -7.65
C HIS A 363 4.92 -0.49 -7.37
N HIS A 364 5.26 -1.24 -8.41
CA HIS A 364 5.98 -2.50 -8.27
C HIS A 364 7.46 -2.27 -7.92
N THR A 365 8.00 -3.17 -7.09
CA THR A 365 9.44 -3.32 -6.89
C THR A 365 10.11 -3.82 -8.17
N LEU A 366 11.42 -3.65 -8.29
CA LEU A 366 12.16 -4.20 -9.45
C LEU A 366 11.99 -5.71 -9.57
N ASP A 367 11.95 -6.44 -8.45
CA ASP A 367 11.77 -7.89 -8.42
C ASP A 367 10.35 -8.34 -8.80
N ALA A 368 9.37 -7.44 -8.71
CA ALA A 368 7.98 -7.68 -9.10
C ALA A 368 7.68 -7.30 -10.56
N LEU A 369 8.67 -6.85 -11.34
CA LEU A 369 8.51 -6.59 -12.78
C LEU A 369 8.66 -7.86 -13.64
N GLY A 370 8.01 -8.94 -13.19
CA GLY A 370 8.11 -10.27 -13.79
C GLY A 370 7.02 -10.60 -14.79
N ASN A 371 5.97 -9.77 -14.91
CA ASN A 371 4.76 -10.17 -15.63
C ASN A 371 5.00 -10.33 -17.13
N LYS A 372 4.77 -11.55 -17.62
CA LYS A 372 4.91 -11.91 -19.04
C LYS A 372 3.59 -11.94 -19.80
N ARG A 373 2.45 -11.67 -19.13
CA ARG A 373 1.15 -11.55 -19.80
C ARG A 373 1.17 -10.31 -20.70
N ARG A 374 0.52 -10.38 -21.86
CA ARG A 374 0.57 -9.34 -22.89
C ARG A 374 -0.83 -8.89 -23.25
N ALA A 375 -1.04 -7.58 -23.31
CA ALA A 375 -2.27 -6.96 -23.82
C ALA A 375 -2.07 -6.33 -25.23
N GLY A 376 -0.97 -6.66 -25.91
CA GLY A 376 -0.50 -5.98 -27.12
C GLY A 376 0.47 -4.83 -26.79
N GLY A 377 0.78 -3.99 -27.77
CA GLY A 377 1.71 -2.87 -27.62
C GLY A 377 3.19 -3.23 -27.79
N SER A 378 4.06 -2.33 -27.33
CA SER A 378 5.51 -2.48 -27.39
C SER A 378 6.00 -3.62 -26.50
N ARG A 379 7.21 -4.11 -26.79
CA ARG A 379 7.83 -5.20 -26.03
C ARG A 379 8.01 -4.80 -24.57
N TYR A 380 7.70 -5.67 -23.59
CA TYR A 380 8.16 -5.44 -22.21
C TYR A 380 9.64 -5.72 -22.09
N ILE A 381 10.28 -4.84 -21.34
CA ILE A 381 11.70 -4.83 -21.04
C ILE A 381 11.95 -5.68 -19.80
N ASP A 382 13.00 -6.49 -19.83
CA ASP A 382 13.43 -7.23 -18.64
C ASP A 382 14.14 -6.28 -17.65
N VAL A 383 14.15 -6.64 -16.36
CA VAL A 383 14.68 -5.76 -15.30
C VAL A 383 16.14 -5.37 -15.54
N ASP A 384 16.95 -6.27 -16.07
CA ASP A 384 18.37 -5.99 -16.34
C ASP A 384 18.54 -4.90 -17.42
N GLU A 385 17.75 -4.96 -18.49
CA GLU A 385 17.73 -3.93 -19.55
C GLU A 385 17.25 -2.57 -19.02
N LEU A 386 16.28 -2.56 -18.10
CA LEU A 386 15.83 -1.33 -17.42
C LEU A 386 16.94 -0.75 -16.54
N LEU A 387 17.65 -1.61 -15.80
CA LEU A 387 18.75 -1.20 -14.93
C LEU A 387 19.93 -0.64 -15.73
N GLU A 388 20.22 -1.18 -16.92
CA GLU A 388 21.22 -0.60 -17.83
C GLU A 388 20.92 0.87 -18.13
N VAL A 389 19.69 1.19 -18.53
CA VAL A 389 19.25 2.58 -18.80
C VAL A 389 19.37 3.47 -17.58
N VAL A 390 18.94 2.97 -16.42
CA VAL A 390 18.97 3.74 -15.17
C VAL A 390 20.40 4.01 -14.70
N HIS A 391 21.29 3.02 -14.80
CA HIS A 391 22.71 3.20 -14.47
C HIS A 391 23.42 4.10 -15.49
N GLU A 392 23.09 4.01 -16.79
CA GLU A 392 23.63 4.90 -17.82
C GLU A 392 23.27 6.38 -17.60
N GLY A 393 22.10 6.66 -17.02
CA GLY A 393 21.72 8.01 -16.61
C GLY A 393 22.69 8.62 -15.58
N GLY A 394 23.18 7.81 -14.65
CA GLY A 394 24.20 8.20 -13.65
C GLY A 394 23.72 9.19 -12.58
N ASN A 395 22.46 9.62 -12.63
CA ASN A 395 21.88 10.66 -11.77
C ASN A 395 20.73 10.18 -10.89
N VAL A 396 20.31 8.92 -11.03
CA VAL A 396 19.31 8.31 -10.13
C VAL A 396 19.99 7.97 -8.80
N VAL A 397 19.42 8.46 -7.70
CA VAL A 397 19.94 8.24 -6.34
C VAL A 397 19.01 7.41 -5.46
N LEU A 398 17.71 7.42 -5.78
CA LEU A 398 16.66 6.78 -5.00
C LEU A 398 15.55 6.26 -5.93
N TRP A 399 15.04 5.07 -5.62
CA TRP A 399 13.84 4.48 -6.21
C TRP A 399 12.86 4.11 -5.08
N LEU A 400 11.68 4.74 -5.05
CA LEU A 400 10.61 4.48 -4.08
C LEU A 400 9.54 3.56 -4.67
N ASN A 401 9.09 2.56 -3.91
CA ASN A 401 8.02 1.64 -4.34
C ASN A 401 7.25 0.98 -3.18
N GLY A 402 6.21 0.21 -3.52
CA GLY A 402 5.34 -0.51 -2.59
C GLY A 402 5.13 -1.96 -3.01
N HIS A 403 3.86 -2.38 -3.17
CA HIS A 403 3.40 -3.64 -3.75
C HIS A 403 3.61 -4.91 -2.91
N ILE A 404 4.78 -5.09 -2.29
CA ILE A 404 5.09 -6.33 -1.55
C ILE A 404 4.64 -6.31 -0.08
N HIS A 405 4.00 -5.21 0.36
CA HIS A 405 3.47 -5.00 1.71
C HIS A 405 4.52 -5.18 2.83
N ALA A 406 5.79 -4.92 2.54
CA ALA A 406 6.88 -5.08 3.48
C ALA A 406 7.91 -3.95 3.37
N ASN A 407 8.57 -3.64 4.49
CA ASN A 407 9.71 -2.72 4.46
C ASN A 407 10.95 -3.47 3.96
N ALA A 408 11.57 -2.95 2.90
CA ALA A 408 12.81 -3.47 2.36
C ALA A 408 13.66 -2.32 1.80
N ILE A 409 14.98 -2.38 1.99
CA ILE A 409 15.91 -1.45 1.36
C ILE A 409 17.05 -2.23 0.71
N ARG A 410 17.25 -2.01 -0.59
CA ARG A 410 18.24 -2.73 -1.40
C ARG A 410 19.17 -1.76 -2.12
N PRO A 411 20.50 -1.95 -2.00
CA PRO A 411 21.43 -1.22 -2.85
C PRO A 411 21.36 -1.78 -4.27
N ARG A 412 21.33 -0.90 -5.26
CA ARG A 412 21.48 -1.24 -6.68
C ARG A 412 22.80 -0.62 -7.17
N PRO A 413 23.95 -1.29 -6.96
CA PRO A 413 25.25 -0.76 -7.36
C PRO A 413 25.37 -0.74 -8.88
N ASP A 414 26.07 0.28 -9.42
CA ASP A 414 26.39 0.30 -10.84
C ASP A 414 27.31 -0.87 -11.20
N PRO A 415 26.90 -1.78 -12.11
CA PRO A 415 27.68 -2.98 -12.45
C PRO A 415 29.02 -2.66 -13.12
N ARG A 416 29.25 -1.42 -13.55
CA ARG A 416 30.52 -0.95 -14.12
C ARG A 416 31.55 -0.58 -13.05
N GLU A 417 31.21 -0.71 -11.77
CA GLU A 417 32.08 -0.42 -10.61
C GLU A 417 32.63 1.01 -10.54
N ASN A 418 31.95 1.98 -11.18
CA ASN A 418 32.33 3.40 -11.16
C ASN A 418 32.09 4.10 -9.80
N GLY A 419 31.76 3.34 -8.76
CA GLY A 419 31.47 3.83 -7.41
C GLY A 419 30.17 4.64 -7.32
N GLY A 420 29.14 4.21 -8.05
CA GLY A 420 27.79 4.77 -8.04
C GLY A 420 26.70 3.69 -7.90
N GLY A 421 25.47 4.04 -8.27
CA GLY A 421 24.29 3.20 -8.08
C GLY A 421 23.13 4.01 -7.51
N PHE A 422 22.11 3.34 -7.00
CA PHE A 422 20.99 3.99 -6.30
C PHE A 422 20.42 3.08 -5.21
N TRP A 423 19.70 3.67 -4.26
CA TRP A 423 18.98 2.91 -3.24
C TRP A 423 17.54 2.64 -3.69
N GLU A 424 17.13 1.38 -3.70
CA GLU A 424 15.73 0.99 -3.81
C GLU A 424 15.14 0.89 -2.39
N VAL A 425 14.09 1.65 -2.12
CA VAL A 425 13.41 1.72 -0.82
C VAL A 425 11.94 1.37 -1.02
N THR A 426 11.55 0.24 -0.43
CA THR A 426 10.17 -0.25 -0.39
C THR A 426 9.55 0.06 0.96
N THR A 427 8.38 0.69 0.95
CA THR A 427 7.60 0.95 2.16
C THR A 427 6.51 -0.11 2.32
N CYS A 428 6.28 -0.58 3.55
CA CYS A 428 5.19 -1.50 3.83
C CYS A 428 3.83 -0.88 3.56
N SER A 429 2.81 -1.70 3.37
CA SER A 429 1.44 -1.22 3.20
C SER A 429 0.87 -0.62 4.49
N LEU A 430 -0.12 0.24 4.34
CA LEU A 430 -0.89 0.71 5.50
C LEU A 430 -1.90 -0.35 5.97
N VAL A 431 -2.42 -1.17 5.06
CA VAL A 431 -3.49 -2.14 5.35
C VAL A 431 -3.01 -3.38 6.13
N ASP A 432 -1.75 -3.78 5.99
CA ASP A 432 -1.16 -4.91 6.71
C ASP A 432 -0.19 -4.45 7.81
N TRP A 433 0.03 -5.30 8.81
CA TRP A 433 1.06 -5.04 9.83
C TRP A 433 2.42 -4.77 9.14
N PRO A 434 3.14 -3.69 9.49
CA PRO A 434 2.97 -2.83 10.68
C PRO A 434 2.05 -1.59 10.54
N CYS A 435 1.38 -1.40 9.41
CA CYS A 435 0.48 -0.26 9.13
C CYS A 435 1.22 1.09 9.18
N GLN A 436 2.33 1.21 8.46
CA GLN A 436 3.22 2.37 8.53
C GLN A 436 3.38 3.10 7.21
N ALA A 437 3.78 4.36 7.30
CA ALA A 437 4.29 5.16 6.20
C ALA A 437 5.78 5.45 6.45
N ARG A 438 6.44 6.17 5.54
CA ARG A 438 7.86 6.51 5.66
C ARG A 438 8.10 7.99 5.38
N VAL A 439 8.87 8.67 6.22
CA VAL A 439 9.50 9.95 5.87
C VAL A 439 10.85 9.66 5.22
N VAL A 440 11.08 10.22 4.05
CA VAL A 440 12.33 10.10 3.29
C VAL A 440 12.93 11.48 3.07
N GLU A 441 14.13 11.71 3.58
CA GLU A 441 14.84 12.98 3.47
C GLU A 441 16.02 12.81 2.53
N LEU A 442 16.10 13.62 1.47
CA LEU A 442 17.28 13.68 0.59
C LEU A 442 18.00 15.02 0.84
N PHE A 443 19.27 14.97 1.22
CA PHE A 443 20.02 16.16 1.63
C PHE A 443 21.52 16.03 1.33
N GLU A 444 22.21 17.17 1.25
CA GLU A 444 23.67 17.22 1.17
C GLU A 444 24.30 16.73 2.48
N ALA A 445 25.33 15.88 2.39
CA ALA A 445 25.89 15.18 3.55
C ALA A 445 27.41 15.39 3.76
N GLY A 446 28.03 16.28 2.98
CA GLY A 446 29.47 16.52 2.96
C GLY A 446 29.93 17.00 1.57
N GLU A 447 31.24 17.09 1.37
CA GLU A 447 31.80 17.30 0.03
C GLU A 447 31.48 16.09 -0.86
N ASP A 448 30.88 16.34 -2.03
CA ASP A 448 30.49 15.32 -3.04
C ASP A 448 29.58 14.17 -2.54
N LEU A 449 28.91 14.35 -1.39
CA LEU A 449 28.06 13.34 -0.77
C LEU A 449 26.63 13.84 -0.59
N LEU A 450 25.67 12.99 -0.96
CA LEU A 450 24.27 13.09 -0.55
C LEU A 450 23.97 12.00 0.49
N ALA A 451 22.91 12.19 1.27
CA ALA A 451 22.35 11.15 2.10
C ALA A 451 20.84 11.08 1.96
N ILE A 452 20.33 9.85 2.04
CA ILE A 452 18.90 9.56 2.14
C ILE A 452 18.62 9.05 3.54
N ALA A 453 17.90 9.80 4.35
CA ALA A 453 17.41 9.32 5.63
C ALA A 453 16.00 8.76 5.49
N CYS A 454 15.77 7.55 5.97
CA CYS A 454 14.45 6.94 6.06
C CYS A 454 14.02 6.85 7.53
N THR A 455 12.78 7.22 7.83
CA THR A 455 12.19 7.01 9.15
C THR A 455 10.76 6.49 9.02
N MET A 456 10.43 5.40 9.71
CA MET A 456 9.07 4.88 9.73
C MET A 456 8.14 5.76 10.57
N VAL A 457 6.88 5.82 10.15
CA VAL A 457 5.81 6.60 10.78
C VAL A 457 4.66 5.66 11.11
N ASP A 458 4.28 5.59 12.38
CA ASP A 458 3.04 5.00 12.83
C ASP A 458 1.88 6.00 12.67
N HIS A 459 0.69 5.55 12.28
CA HIS A 459 -0.49 6.42 12.31
C HIS A 459 -0.88 6.84 13.74
N ASP A 460 -1.57 7.97 13.88
CA ASP A 460 -1.81 8.64 15.18
C ASP A 460 -2.84 7.97 16.13
N GLY A 461 -3.31 6.76 15.79
CA GLY A 461 -4.18 6.00 16.67
C GLY A 461 -3.47 5.60 17.97
N PRO A 462 -4.14 5.60 19.14
CA PRO A 462 -3.54 5.10 20.37
C PRO A 462 -3.11 3.62 20.26
N PRO A 463 -2.21 3.11 21.12
CA PRO A 463 -1.91 1.68 21.16
C PRO A 463 -3.10 0.82 21.59
N ASP A 464 -3.88 1.31 22.56
CA ASP A 464 -5.09 0.65 23.05
C ASP A 464 -6.31 1.16 22.28
N PRO A 465 -7.08 0.29 21.60
CA PRO A 465 -8.31 0.68 20.93
C PRO A 465 -9.48 0.95 21.87
N GLY A 466 -9.37 0.65 23.17
CA GLY A 466 -10.47 0.83 24.12
C GLY A 466 -11.75 0.15 23.61
N GLY A 467 -12.83 0.93 23.48
CA GLY A 467 -14.12 0.44 22.96
C GLY A 467 -14.31 0.58 21.44
N ALA A 468 -13.33 1.13 20.71
CA ALA A 468 -13.45 1.49 19.29
C ALA A 468 -14.71 2.34 19.01
N LEU A 469 -14.91 3.38 19.84
CA LEU A 469 -16.05 4.29 19.78
C LEU A 469 -15.74 5.54 18.96
N GLU A 470 -14.51 6.04 19.06
CA GLU A 470 -14.05 7.25 18.38
C GLU A 470 -13.15 6.92 17.17
N PRO A 471 -13.02 7.82 16.18
CA PRO A 471 -12.19 7.58 14.98
C PRO A 471 -10.74 7.16 15.27
N ALA A 472 -10.11 7.77 16.29
CA ALA A 472 -8.76 7.38 16.69
C ALA A 472 -8.71 5.94 17.25
N GLU A 473 -9.72 5.53 18.00
CA GLU A 473 -9.84 4.18 18.54
C GLU A 473 -10.17 3.15 17.44
N LEU A 474 -10.92 3.53 16.40
CA LEU A 474 -11.15 2.70 15.21
C LEU A 474 -9.83 2.46 14.45
N ALA A 475 -9.01 3.51 14.28
CA ALA A 475 -7.66 3.37 13.72
C ALA A 475 -6.75 2.49 14.59
N ALA A 476 -6.84 2.60 15.92
CA ALA A 476 -6.11 1.73 16.84
C ALA A 476 -6.55 0.26 16.72
N LEU A 477 -7.85 0.02 16.58
CA LEU A 477 -8.40 -1.33 16.41
C LEU A 477 -7.94 -1.93 15.07
N HIS A 478 -7.92 -1.13 13.99
CA HIS A 478 -7.36 -1.54 12.70
C HIS A 478 -5.95 -2.13 12.88
N ARG A 479 -5.05 -1.37 13.52
CA ARG A 479 -3.66 -1.81 13.76
C ARG A 479 -3.59 -3.07 14.62
N GLN A 480 -4.39 -3.13 15.69
CA GLN A 480 -4.40 -4.28 16.58
C GLN A 480 -4.88 -5.54 15.87
N LEU A 481 -5.93 -5.44 15.05
CA LEU A 481 -6.41 -6.54 14.23
C LEU A 481 -5.37 -6.96 13.19
N ALA A 482 -4.75 -6.00 12.48
CA ALA A 482 -3.69 -6.25 11.50
C ALA A 482 -2.52 -7.04 12.12
N GLY A 483 -2.04 -6.63 13.30
CA GLY A 483 -0.99 -7.33 14.03
C GLY A 483 -1.38 -8.76 14.46
N ASN A 484 -2.67 -9.05 14.60
CA ASN A 484 -3.17 -10.39 14.98
C ASN A 484 -3.69 -11.22 13.81
N VAL A 485 -3.59 -10.74 12.57
CA VAL A 485 -3.95 -11.53 11.39
C VAL A 485 -3.08 -12.79 11.35
N PRO A 486 -3.66 -14.00 11.25
CA PRO A 486 -2.89 -15.23 11.14
C PRO A 486 -1.95 -15.15 9.92
N ILE A 487 -0.67 -15.52 10.12
CA ILE A 487 0.41 -15.45 9.11
C ILE A 487 0.83 -14.03 8.76
N GLY A 488 -0.12 -13.11 8.50
CA GLY A 488 0.14 -11.73 8.06
C GLY A 488 0.40 -10.69 9.16
N GLY A 489 0.32 -11.07 10.43
CA GLY A 489 0.44 -10.17 11.58
C GLY A 489 1.88 -10.01 12.12
N PHE A 490 2.03 -9.95 13.44
CA PHE A 490 3.29 -9.65 14.14
C PHE A 490 4.48 -10.54 13.75
N ASP A 491 4.22 -11.79 13.36
CA ASP A 491 5.27 -12.76 13.01
C ASP A 491 5.50 -12.87 11.49
N SER A 492 4.93 -11.95 10.69
CA SER A 492 5.02 -11.99 9.22
C SER A 492 6.38 -11.58 8.67
N GLY A 493 7.16 -10.81 9.42
CA GLY A 493 8.43 -10.21 8.97
C GLY A 493 8.24 -9.02 8.02
N ARG A 494 7.01 -8.60 7.74
CA ARG A 494 6.68 -7.46 6.86
C ARG A 494 7.17 -6.12 7.42
N GLU A 495 7.41 -6.03 8.72
CA GLU A 495 8.03 -4.86 9.33
C GLU A 495 9.48 -4.63 8.87
N GLY A 496 10.10 -5.62 8.23
CA GLY A 496 11.48 -5.59 7.77
C GLY A 496 12.49 -5.69 8.92
N THR A 497 13.77 -5.74 8.56
CA THR A 497 14.84 -5.71 9.55
C THR A 497 15.06 -4.27 10.05
N PRO A 498 15.80 -4.06 11.16
CA PRO A 498 16.21 -2.71 11.55
C PRO A 498 17.00 -1.94 10.46
N LEU A 499 17.54 -2.62 9.45
CA LEU A 499 18.25 -2.00 8.30
C LEU A 499 17.32 -1.65 7.12
N ASP A 500 16.02 -1.93 7.25
CA ASP A 500 14.98 -1.57 6.27
C ASP A 500 14.08 -0.42 6.77
N ARG A 501 14.22 -0.03 8.04
CA ARG A 501 13.38 0.97 8.72
C ARG A 501 14.07 2.31 8.86
N ASN A 502 14.65 2.59 10.04
CA ASN A 502 15.30 3.87 10.33
C ASN A 502 16.76 3.81 9.94
N VAL A 503 17.10 4.38 8.80
CA VAL A 503 18.45 4.32 8.23
C VAL A 503 18.91 5.64 7.65
N ILE A 504 20.22 5.80 7.55
CA ILE A 504 20.88 6.85 6.77
C ILE A 504 21.67 6.13 5.68
N LEU A 505 21.41 6.50 4.43
CA LEU A 505 21.94 5.88 3.24
C LEU A 505 22.81 6.91 2.49
N PRO A 506 24.12 6.98 2.75
CA PRO A 506 25.01 7.83 1.98
C PRO A 506 25.10 7.36 0.53
N ILE A 507 25.27 8.32 -0.38
CA ILE A 507 25.43 8.08 -1.80
C ILE A 507 26.21 9.24 -2.41
N ARG A 508 27.08 8.96 -3.39
CA ARG A 508 27.81 10.04 -4.08
C ARG A 508 26.84 10.96 -4.80
N ARG A 509 27.16 12.25 -4.80
CA ARG A 509 26.43 13.23 -5.61
C ARG A 509 26.60 12.89 -7.10
N PRO A 510 25.55 12.95 -7.92
CA PRO A 510 25.70 12.92 -9.37
C PRO A 510 26.66 14.01 -9.85
N GLY A 511 27.52 13.66 -10.81
CA GLY A 511 28.60 14.51 -11.32
C GLY A 511 28.20 15.43 -12.47
#